data_AF-A0A0K6H1D3-F1
#
_entry.id   AF-A0A0K6H1D3-F1
#
_cell.length_a   1.000
_cell.length_b   1.000
_cell.length_c   1.000
_cell.angle_alpha   90.00
_cell.angle_beta   90.00
_cell.angle_gamma   90.00
#
_symmetry.space_group_name_H-M   'P 1'
#
loop_
_entity.id
_entity.type
_entity.pdbx_description
1 polymer ?
#
loop_
_entity_poly.entity_id
_entity_poly.type
_entity_poly.pdbx_seq_one_letter_code
_entity_poly.pdbx_strand_id
1 'polypeptide(L)'
;MTGVALLLVASIGLYWLHALWRLIASGDGIAQGAFVAAFFLLAVVFKTSLPEQPMVPIWLPFIYPYSWAGATALLWVLARVRVDRRGLSFPGASPLLSAYLLSQLAMHVGFAALGQWLAWRPLAAYALLPPLMALVGYASYRLMLTLRAREDTARFGWWLFATVAIASPLIAGGLGQWLVPVALRYG
;
A
#
# COMPACT_ATOMS: atom_id res chain seq x y z
N MET A 1 8.71 27.06 -1.40
CA MET A 1 8.56 25.65 -1.87
C MET A 1 8.43 25.66 -3.37
N THR A 2 9.23 24.88 -4.09
CA THR A 2 9.10 24.75 -5.56
C THR A 2 7.80 24.03 -5.91
N GLY A 3 7.24 24.27 -7.11
CA GLY A 3 5.98 23.63 -7.53
C GLY A 3 6.02 22.11 -7.49
N VAL A 4 7.20 21.51 -7.72
CA VAL A 4 7.43 20.06 -7.62
C VAL A 4 7.29 19.56 -6.18
N ALA A 5 7.85 20.26 -5.19
CA ALA A 5 7.73 19.86 -3.78
C ALA A 5 6.26 19.86 -3.32
N LEU A 6 5.48 20.85 -3.78
CA LEU A 6 4.05 20.91 -3.50
C LEU A 6 3.29 19.71 -4.08
N LEU A 7 3.60 19.32 -5.33
CA LEU A 7 2.99 18.15 -5.98
C LEU A 7 3.30 16.85 -5.24
N LEU A 8 4.54 16.69 -4.77
CA LEU A 8 4.95 15.50 -4.01
C LEU A 8 4.20 15.40 -2.67
N VAL A 9 4.14 16.49 -1.91
CA VAL A 9 3.38 16.53 -0.64
C VAL A 9 1.88 16.33 -0.90
N ALA A 10 1.34 16.96 -1.95
CA ALA A 10 -0.07 16.80 -2.33
C ALA A 10 -0.41 15.35 -2.67
N SER A 11 0.48 14.61 -3.35
CA SER A 11 0.25 13.19 -3.67
C SER A 11 0.10 12.32 -2.43
N ILE A 12 0.93 12.55 -1.40
CA ILE A 12 0.85 11.88 -0.11
C ILE A 12 -0.44 12.26 0.61
N GLY A 13 -0.75 13.57 0.66
CA GLY A 13 -1.96 14.07 1.32
C GLY A 13 -3.25 13.55 0.67
N LEU A 14 -3.32 13.49 -0.65
CA LEU A 14 -4.46 12.94 -1.39
C LEU A 14 -4.60 11.44 -1.18
N TYR A 15 -3.50 10.70 -1.14
CA TYR A 15 -3.52 9.28 -0.81
C TYR A 15 -4.05 9.05 0.61
N TRP A 16 -3.58 9.83 1.59
CA TRP A 16 -4.08 9.81 2.96
C TRP A 16 -5.58 10.07 3.04
N LEU A 17 -6.02 11.17 2.41
CA LEU A 17 -7.44 11.55 2.39
C LEU A 17 -8.29 10.46 1.76
N HIS A 18 -7.82 9.84 0.68
CA HIS A 18 -8.49 8.73 0.04
C HIS A 18 -8.57 7.50 0.96
N ALA A 19 -7.46 7.12 1.60
CA ALA A 19 -7.39 5.98 2.52
C ALA A 19 -8.36 6.15 3.70
N LEU A 20 -8.31 7.31 4.35
CA LEU A 20 -9.19 7.65 5.47
C LEU A 20 -10.65 7.72 5.05
N TRP A 21 -10.95 8.31 3.89
CA TRP A 21 -12.30 8.33 3.34
C TRP A 21 -12.83 6.92 3.09
N ARG A 22 -12.05 6.03 2.48
CA ARG A 22 -12.44 4.62 2.27
C ARG A 22 -12.70 3.92 3.61
N LEU A 23 -11.85 4.15 4.60
CA LEU A 23 -11.97 3.55 5.93
C LEU A 23 -13.25 4.01 6.64
N ILE A 24 -13.46 5.33 6.74
CA ILE A 24 -14.62 5.92 7.43
C ILE A 24 -15.92 5.57 6.70
N ALA A 25 -15.97 5.77 5.38
CA ALA A 25 -17.17 5.52 4.58
C ALA A 25 -17.59 4.04 4.53
N SER A 26 -16.67 3.12 4.86
CA SER A 26 -16.99 1.69 4.92
C SER A 26 -17.80 1.28 6.15
N GLY A 27 -17.74 2.06 7.24
CA GLY A 27 -18.31 1.67 8.54
C GLY A 27 -17.71 0.40 9.16
N ASP A 28 -16.56 -0.09 8.65
CA ASP A 28 -15.99 -1.36 9.06
C ASP A 28 -15.11 -1.21 10.31
N GLY A 29 -15.65 -1.58 11.48
CA GLY A 29 -14.95 -1.51 12.75
C GLY A 29 -13.68 -2.39 12.82
N ILE A 30 -13.64 -3.51 12.10
CA ILE A 30 -12.44 -4.35 12.03
C ILE A 30 -11.34 -3.62 11.26
N ALA A 31 -11.70 -2.95 10.16
CA ALA A 31 -10.73 -2.18 9.38
C ALA A 31 -10.19 -0.99 10.18
N GLN A 32 -11.05 -0.30 10.94
CA GLN A 32 -10.65 0.81 11.81
C GLN A 32 -9.71 0.33 12.92
N GLY A 33 -10.04 -0.78 13.58
CA GLY A 33 -9.16 -1.40 14.58
C GLY A 33 -7.82 -1.84 14.00
N ALA A 34 -7.84 -2.49 12.83
CA ALA A 34 -6.63 -2.88 12.10
C ALA A 34 -5.78 -1.66 11.71
N PHE A 35 -6.41 -0.55 11.34
CA PHE A 35 -5.71 0.69 11.00
C PHE A 35 -4.98 1.27 12.21
N VAL A 36 -5.64 1.33 13.38
CA VAL A 36 -5.00 1.78 14.63
C VAL A 36 -3.88 0.81 15.05
N ALA A 37 -4.12 -0.51 15.00
CA ALA A 37 -3.11 -1.50 15.35
C ALA A 37 -1.88 -1.45 14.44
N ALA A 38 -2.09 -1.22 13.14
CA ALA A 38 -1.01 -1.06 12.16
C ALA A 38 -0.10 0.14 12.46
N PHE A 39 -0.65 1.24 13.00
CA PHE A 39 0.16 2.36 13.47
C PHE A 39 1.17 1.93 14.52
N PHE A 40 0.70 1.26 15.57
CA PHE A 40 1.56 0.81 16.67
C PHE A 40 2.60 -0.20 16.19
N LEU A 41 2.20 -1.12 15.31
CA LEU A 41 3.12 -2.08 14.72
C LEU A 41 4.25 -1.36 13.95
N LEU A 42 3.92 -0.39 13.11
CA LEU A 42 4.92 0.39 12.39
C LEU A 42 5.77 1.26 13.31
N ALA A 43 5.18 1.88 14.32
CA ALA A 43 5.90 2.68 15.30
C ALA A 43 6.97 1.83 16.01
N VAL A 44 6.65 0.60 16.40
CA VAL A 44 7.61 -0.35 16.98
C VAL A 44 8.71 -0.72 15.97
N VAL A 45 8.34 -1.05 14.72
CA VAL A 45 9.32 -1.37 13.67
C VAL A 45 10.28 -0.20 13.42
N PHE A 46 9.76 1.02 13.34
CA PHE A 46 10.58 2.21 13.14
C PHE A 46 11.46 2.53 14.35
N LYS A 47 10.94 2.38 15.59
CA LYS A 47 11.75 2.59 16.80
C LYS A 47 12.89 1.61 16.89
N THR A 48 12.63 0.34 16.58
CA THR A 48 13.64 -0.73 16.64
C THR A 48 14.69 -0.59 15.53
N SER A 49 14.31 -0.06 14.37
CA SER A 49 15.23 0.17 13.24
C SER A 49 16.07 1.45 13.40
N LEU A 50 15.54 2.47 14.07
CA LEU A 50 16.19 3.78 14.26
C LEU A 50 16.13 4.18 15.75
N PRO A 51 16.84 3.46 16.64
CA PRO A 51 16.71 3.60 18.09
C PRO A 51 17.10 5.00 18.58
N GLU A 52 18.07 5.65 17.94
CA GLU A 52 18.59 6.96 18.33
C GLU A 52 17.65 8.13 17.97
N GLN A 53 16.62 7.91 17.16
CA GLN A 53 15.71 8.96 16.72
C GLN A 53 14.38 8.88 17.48
N PRO A 54 14.14 9.72 18.50
CA PRO A 54 12.99 9.55 19.40
C PRO A 54 11.65 9.79 18.73
N MET A 55 11.58 10.68 17.75
CA MET A 55 10.32 11.08 17.09
C MET A 55 9.97 10.23 15.86
N VAL A 56 10.93 9.48 15.32
CA VAL A 56 10.75 8.62 14.13
C VAL A 56 9.49 7.73 14.19
N PRO A 57 9.18 7.05 15.30
CA PRO A 57 7.99 6.20 15.41
C PRO A 57 6.66 6.94 15.20
N ILE A 58 6.66 8.26 15.43
CA ILE A 58 5.47 9.11 15.32
C ILE A 58 5.32 9.61 13.89
N TRP A 59 6.35 10.24 13.30
CA TRP A 59 6.20 10.91 12.00
C TRP A 59 6.44 10.01 10.78
N LEU A 60 7.27 8.96 10.85
CA LEU A 60 7.51 8.08 9.70
C LEU A 60 6.22 7.41 9.18
N PRO A 61 5.30 6.87 10.01
CA PRO A 61 4.05 6.33 9.51
C PRO A 61 3.26 7.30 8.62
N PHE A 62 3.34 8.62 8.89
CA PHE A 62 2.67 9.64 8.07
C PHE A 62 3.37 9.93 6.73
N ILE A 63 4.68 9.73 6.65
CA ILE A 63 5.45 9.84 5.41
C ILE A 63 5.31 8.58 4.55
N TYR A 64 5.12 7.42 5.17
CA TYR A 64 5.00 6.11 4.53
C TYR A 64 3.55 5.58 4.63
N PRO A 65 2.54 6.31 4.10
CA PRO A 65 1.13 5.95 4.29
C PRO A 65 0.78 4.61 3.65
N TYR A 66 1.49 4.23 2.58
CA TYR A 66 1.31 2.94 1.91
C TYR A 66 1.79 1.78 2.79
N SER A 67 2.86 1.94 3.58
CA SER A 67 3.29 0.94 4.56
C SER A 67 2.22 0.74 5.63
N TRP A 68 1.62 1.83 6.09
CA TRP A 68 0.52 1.78 7.06
C TRP A 68 -0.71 1.13 6.45
N ALA A 69 -1.09 1.50 5.23
CA ALA A 69 -2.18 0.84 4.51
C ALA A 69 -1.91 -0.65 4.26
N GLY A 70 -0.66 -1.04 3.98
CA GLY A 70 -0.23 -2.43 3.82
C GLY A 70 -0.36 -3.25 5.10
N ALA A 71 0.14 -2.73 6.22
CA ALA A 71 -0.01 -3.37 7.54
C ALA A 71 -1.48 -3.46 7.95
N THR A 72 -2.26 -2.40 7.71
CA THR A 72 -3.72 -2.39 7.93
C THR A 72 -4.39 -3.48 7.12
N ALA A 73 -4.05 -3.58 5.83
CA ALA A 73 -4.60 -4.58 4.93
C ALA A 73 -4.25 -5.99 5.38
N LEU A 74 -3.01 -6.25 5.79
CA LEU A 74 -2.60 -7.54 6.33
C LEU A 74 -3.46 -7.95 7.53
N LEU A 75 -3.54 -7.08 8.54
CA LEU A 75 -4.31 -7.35 9.76
C LEU A 75 -5.81 -7.55 9.47
N TRP A 76 -6.39 -6.71 8.62
CA TRP A 76 -7.80 -6.80 8.24
C TRP A 76 -8.10 -8.06 7.42
N VAL A 77 -7.24 -8.42 6.45
CA VAL A 77 -7.40 -9.63 5.64
C VAL A 77 -7.33 -10.86 6.55
N LEU A 78 -6.34 -10.95 7.44
CA LEU A 78 -6.22 -12.07 8.38
C LEU A 78 -7.46 -12.24 9.27
N ALA A 79 -8.10 -11.14 9.65
CA ALA A 79 -9.28 -11.18 10.51
C ALA A 79 -10.58 -11.60 9.78
N ARG A 80 -10.67 -11.43 8.45
CA ARG A 80 -11.96 -11.54 7.74
C ARG A 80 -11.96 -12.47 6.53
N VAL A 81 -10.80 -12.77 5.96
CA VAL A 81 -10.71 -13.46 4.67
C VAL A 81 -11.33 -14.86 4.72
N ARG A 82 -12.12 -15.17 3.70
CA ARG A 82 -12.45 -16.55 3.36
C ARG A 82 -11.73 -16.92 2.07
N VAL A 83 -10.88 -17.92 2.18
CA VAL A 83 -10.03 -18.39 1.09
C VAL A 83 -10.65 -19.63 0.47
N ASP A 84 -10.72 -19.67 -0.85
CA ASP A 84 -11.11 -20.85 -1.60
C ASP A 84 -10.24 -21.04 -2.86
N ARG A 85 -10.47 -22.13 -3.60
CA ARG A 85 -9.70 -22.44 -4.82
C ARG A 85 -9.86 -21.42 -5.93
N ARG A 86 -10.95 -20.66 -5.94
CA ARG A 86 -11.27 -19.65 -6.97
C ARG A 86 -10.77 -18.27 -6.58
N GLY A 87 -10.58 -18.00 -5.29
CA GLY A 87 -10.00 -16.74 -4.83
C GLY A 87 -10.30 -16.39 -3.38
N LEU A 88 -10.40 -15.09 -3.15
CA LEU A 88 -10.58 -14.49 -1.83
C LEU A 88 -11.96 -13.83 -1.75
N SER A 89 -12.63 -13.99 -0.62
CA SER A 89 -13.90 -13.30 -0.36
C SER A 89 -13.93 -12.69 1.03
N PHE A 90 -14.71 -11.62 1.17
CA PHE A 90 -14.82 -10.83 2.39
C PHE A 90 -16.31 -10.60 2.70
N PRO A 91 -17.01 -11.61 3.24
CA PRO A 91 -18.44 -11.51 3.51
C PRO A 91 -18.74 -10.35 4.47
N GLY A 92 -19.78 -9.56 4.18
CA GLY A 92 -20.18 -8.41 5.00
C GLY A 92 -19.22 -7.21 4.93
N ALA A 93 -18.20 -7.24 4.07
CA ALA A 93 -17.32 -6.10 3.82
C ALA A 93 -17.78 -5.27 2.63
N SER A 94 -17.57 -3.96 2.69
CA SER A 94 -17.77 -3.07 1.54
C SER A 94 -16.88 -3.51 0.36
N PRO A 95 -17.44 -3.71 -0.85
CA PRO A 95 -16.67 -4.07 -2.04
C PRO A 95 -15.49 -3.15 -2.31
N LEU A 96 -15.66 -1.84 -2.07
CA LEU A 96 -14.63 -0.83 -2.33
C LEU A 96 -13.52 -0.88 -1.28
N LEU A 97 -13.86 -1.11 -0.01
CA LEU A 97 -12.86 -1.30 1.04
C LEU A 97 -12.06 -2.58 0.79
N SER A 98 -12.72 -3.69 0.46
CA SER A 98 -12.07 -4.97 0.15
C SER A 98 -11.10 -4.81 -1.02
N ALA A 99 -11.50 -4.12 -2.09
CA ALA A 99 -10.62 -3.86 -3.23
C ALA A 99 -9.43 -2.97 -2.84
N TYR A 100 -9.65 -1.94 -2.02
CA TYR A 100 -8.60 -1.08 -1.52
C TYR A 100 -7.58 -1.89 -0.70
N LEU A 101 -7.99 -2.51 0.39
CA LEU A 101 -7.09 -3.25 1.28
C LEU A 101 -6.44 -4.43 0.55
N LEU A 102 -7.18 -5.19 -0.25
CA LEU A 102 -6.59 -6.31 -1.00
C LEU A 102 -5.55 -5.84 -2.02
N SER A 103 -5.76 -4.71 -2.69
CA SER A 103 -4.75 -4.15 -3.60
C SER A 103 -3.49 -3.70 -2.87
N GLN A 104 -3.62 -3.14 -1.66
CA GLN A 104 -2.46 -2.76 -0.86
C GLN A 104 -1.70 -4.00 -0.37
N LEU A 105 -2.41 -5.05 0.05
CA LEU A 105 -1.78 -6.32 0.40
C LEU A 105 -1.07 -6.96 -0.80
N ALA A 106 -1.74 -7.04 -1.96
CA ALA A 106 -1.17 -7.58 -3.18
C ALA A 106 0.11 -6.86 -3.57
N MET A 107 0.09 -5.51 -3.54
CA MET A 107 1.28 -4.70 -3.76
C MET A 107 2.41 -5.10 -2.80
N HIS A 108 2.18 -5.15 -1.49
CA HIS A 108 3.25 -5.47 -0.53
C HIS A 108 3.77 -6.91 -0.68
N VAL A 109 2.89 -7.89 -0.94
CA VAL A 109 3.29 -9.26 -1.26
C VAL A 109 4.17 -9.30 -2.51
N GLY A 110 3.80 -8.52 -3.53
CA GLY A 110 4.60 -8.35 -4.75
C GLY A 110 6.00 -7.83 -4.48
N PHE A 111 6.13 -6.78 -3.67
CA PHE A 111 7.43 -6.21 -3.31
C PHE A 111 8.28 -7.19 -2.50
N ALA A 112 7.68 -7.91 -1.55
CA ALA A 112 8.37 -8.93 -0.77
C ALA A 112 8.83 -10.10 -1.64
N ALA A 113 8.00 -10.57 -2.58
CA ALA A 113 8.29 -11.72 -3.42
C ALA A 113 9.30 -11.42 -4.54
N LEU A 114 9.13 -10.28 -5.23
CA LEU A 114 9.87 -9.94 -6.45
C LEU A 114 11.03 -8.96 -6.21
N GLY A 115 11.13 -8.35 -5.02
CA GLY A 115 12.12 -7.32 -4.73
C GLY A 115 13.56 -7.75 -5.01
N GLN A 116 13.92 -8.96 -4.57
CA GLN A 116 15.25 -9.55 -4.81
C GLN A 116 15.55 -9.80 -6.30
N TRP A 117 14.57 -10.31 -7.06
CA TRP A 117 14.73 -10.64 -8.48
C TRP A 117 14.78 -9.39 -9.36
N LEU A 118 14.24 -8.27 -8.88
CA LEU A 118 14.31 -6.96 -9.53
C LEU A 118 15.49 -6.13 -9.02
N ALA A 119 16.56 -6.79 -8.57
CA ALA A 119 17.81 -6.18 -8.10
C ALA A 119 17.57 -5.11 -7.02
N TRP A 120 16.65 -5.36 -6.09
CA TRP A 120 16.28 -4.45 -4.99
C TRP A 120 15.70 -3.10 -5.40
N ARG A 121 15.54 -2.84 -6.71
CA ARG A 121 15.03 -1.56 -7.24
C ARG A 121 13.66 -1.17 -6.71
N PRO A 122 12.65 -2.09 -6.64
CA PRO A 122 11.36 -1.74 -6.08
C PRO A 122 11.46 -1.38 -4.59
N LEU A 123 12.34 -2.05 -3.84
CA LEU A 123 12.55 -1.77 -2.41
C LEU A 123 13.29 -0.45 -2.20
N ALA A 124 14.23 -0.10 -3.08
CA ALA A 124 14.84 1.23 -3.08
C ALA A 124 13.81 2.34 -3.37
N ALA A 125 12.92 2.14 -4.34
CA ALA A 125 11.80 3.05 -4.59
C ALA A 125 10.83 3.11 -3.41
N TYR A 126 10.59 1.97 -2.75
CA TYR A 126 9.79 1.87 -1.53
C TYR A 126 10.36 2.71 -0.40
N ALA A 127 11.68 2.68 -0.19
CA ALA A 127 12.30 3.46 0.87
C ALA A 127 12.46 4.95 0.51
N LEU A 128 12.87 5.25 -0.73
CA LEU A 128 13.37 6.59 -1.07
C LEU A 128 12.35 7.48 -1.78
N LEU A 129 11.27 6.91 -2.32
CA LEU A 129 10.28 7.66 -3.10
C LEU A 129 8.85 7.51 -2.55
N PRO A 130 8.55 7.96 -1.31
CA PRO A 130 7.20 7.85 -0.75
C PRO A 130 6.07 8.44 -1.62
N PRO A 131 6.23 9.59 -2.30
CA PRO A 131 5.23 10.11 -3.23
C PRO A 131 4.92 9.16 -4.39
N LEU A 132 5.96 8.55 -4.97
CA LEU A 132 5.80 7.56 -6.04
C LEU A 132 5.02 6.35 -5.53
N MET A 133 5.35 5.88 -4.34
CA MET A 133 4.68 4.74 -3.72
C MET A 133 3.22 5.00 -3.40
N ALA A 134 2.86 6.22 -2.99
CA ALA A 134 1.46 6.63 -2.84
C ALA A 134 0.70 6.54 -4.18
N LEU A 135 1.32 6.98 -5.28
CA LEU A 135 0.74 6.86 -6.62
C LEU A 135 0.62 5.39 -7.06
N VAL A 136 1.64 4.56 -6.81
CA VAL A 136 1.60 3.12 -7.11
C VAL A 136 0.51 2.42 -6.29
N GLY A 137 0.37 2.75 -5.00
CA GLY A 137 -0.69 2.23 -4.15
C GLY A 137 -2.08 2.57 -4.66
N TYR A 138 -2.29 3.83 -5.07
CA TYR A 138 -3.55 4.26 -5.67
C TYR A 138 -3.81 3.61 -7.04
N ALA A 139 -2.79 3.53 -7.90
CA ALA A 139 -2.89 2.85 -9.19
C ALA A 139 -3.23 1.37 -9.03
N SER A 140 -2.64 0.70 -8.03
CA SER A 140 -2.93 -0.70 -7.68
C SER A 140 -4.39 -0.89 -7.29
N TYR A 141 -4.95 0.03 -6.49
CA TYR A 141 -6.37 0.04 -6.15
C TYR A 141 -7.26 0.22 -7.38
N ARG A 142 -6.94 1.18 -8.26
CA ARG A 142 -7.72 1.42 -9.49
C ARG A 142 -7.65 0.22 -10.42
N LEU A 143 -6.48 -0.39 -10.59
CA LEU A 143 -6.30 -1.62 -11.37
C LEU A 143 -7.16 -2.75 -10.80
N MET A 144 -7.13 -2.97 -9.48
CA MET A 144 -7.95 -3.99 -8.82
C MET A 144 -9.45 -3.77 -9.08
N LEU A 145 -9.93 -2.53 -8.98
CA LEU A 145 -11.33 -2.22 -9.29
C LEU A 145 -11.68 -2.47 -10.75
N THR A 146 -10.85 -2.03 -11.68
CA THR A 146 -11.09 -2.19 -13.12
C THR A 146 -11.12 -3.66 -13.53
N LEU A 147 -10.18 -4.45 -13.00
CA LEU A 147 -10.14 -5.88 -13.31
C LEU A 147 -11.30 -6.63 -12.64
N ARG A 148 -11.66 -6.29 -11.39
CA ARG A 148 -12.83 -6.86 -10.72
C ARG A 148 -14.15 -6.51 -11.42
N ALA A 149 -14.29 -5.30 -11.96
CA ALA A 149 -15.51 -4.90 -12.67
C ALA A 149 -15.82 -5.77 -13.90
N ARG A 150 -14.85 -6.59 -14.35
CA ARG A 150 -15.01 -7.56 -15.42
C ARG A 150 -15.42 -8.96 -14.92
N GLU A 151 -15.50 -9.15 -13.61
CA GLU A 151 -15.91 -10.42 -12.99
C GLU A 151 -17.35 -10.34 -12.49
N ASP A 152 -18.17 -11.35 -12.85
CA ASP A 152 -19.55 -11.48 -12.36
C ASP A 152 -19.65 -12.02 -10.92
N THR A 153 -18.52 -12.19 -10.23
CA THR A 153 -18.50 -12.80 -8.89
C THR A 153 -18.22 -11.78 -7.79
N ALA A 154 -18.81 -12.00 -6.61
CA ALA A 154 -18.49 -11.22 -5.41
C ALA A 154 -17.07 -11.50 -4.85
N ARG A 155 -16.29 -12.36 -5.51
CA ARG A 155 -14.96 -12.82 -5.08
C ARG A 155 -13.88 -11.98 -5.76
N PHE A 156 -12.67 -12.09 -5.24
CA PHE A 156 -11.46 -11.59 -5.88
C PHE A 156 -10.66 -12.80 -6.36
N GLY A 157 -10.66 -13.04 -7.67
CA GLY A 157 -9.90 -14.14 -8.27
C GLY A 157 -8.40 -14.08 -7.93
N TRP A 158 -7.76 -15.25 -7.82
CA TRP A 158 -6.30 -15.32 -7.59
C TRP A 158 -5.49 -14.60 -8.68
N TRP A 159 -5.98 -14.62 -9.92
CA TRP A 159 -5.34 -13.92 -11.04
C TRP A 159 -5.37 -12.40 -10.86
N LEU A 160 -6.46 -11.84 -10.29
CA LEU A 160 -6.55 -10.41 -9.97
C LEU A 160 -5.45 -10.02 -8.98
N PHE A 161 -5.36 -10.80 -7.89
CA PHE A 161 -4.38 -10.59 -6.84
C PHE A 161 -2.95 -10.70 -7.41
N ALA A 162 -2.67 -11.75 -8.17
CA ALA A 162 -1.36 -11.97 -8.80
C ALA A 162 -1.00 -10.85 -9.79
N THR A 163 -1.97 -10.38 -10.59
CA THR A 163 -1.74 -9.30 -11.55
C THR A 163 -1.30 -8.03 -10.85
N VAL A 164 -1.99 -7.63 -9.77
CA VAL A 164 -1.60 -6.46 -8.99
C VAL A 164 -0.26 -6.70 -8.30
N ALA A 165 -0.06 -7.88 -7.69
CA ALA A 165 1.19 -8.22 -7.02
C ALA A 165 2.40 -8.22 -7.96
N ILE A 166 2.25 -8.55 -9.24
CA ILE A 166 3.33 -8.49 -10.23
C ILE A 166 3.48 -7.08 -10.79
N ALA A 167 2.38 -6.42 -11.16
CA ALA A 167 2.41 -5.11 -11.81
C ALA A 167 3.00 -4.03 -10.90
N SER A 168 2.63 -4.00 -9.62
CA SER A 168 3.06 -2.93 -8.71
C SER A 168 4.59 -2.83 -8.55
N PRO A 169 5.34 -3.91 -8.21
CA PRO A 169 6.80 -3.84 -8.10
C PRO A 169 7.48 -3.60 -9.45
N LEU A 170 6.91 -4.05 -10.58
CA LEU A 170 7.46 -3.75 -11.91
C LEU A 170 7.36 -2.26 -12.24
N ILE A 171 6.19 -1.65 -11.99
CA ILE A 171 5.97 -0.21 -12.19
C ILE A 171 6.91 0.59 -11.28
N ALA A 172 6.97 0.25 -9.99
CA ALA A 172 7.80 0.96 -9.02
C ALA A 172 9.29 0.79 -9.32
N GLY A 173 9.75 -0.43 -9.65
CA GLY A 173 11.15 -0.69 -10.01
C GLY A 173 11.55 -0.04 -11.33
N GLY A 174 10.63 0.01 -12.30
CA GLY A 174 10.82 0.69 -13.59
C GLY A 174 11.00 2.20 -13.41
N LEU A 175 10.05 2.85 -12.73
CA LEU A 175 10.11 4.29 -12.46
C LEU A 175 11.25 4.65 -11.48
N GLY A 176 11.48 3.80 -10.48
CA GLY A 176 12.54 3.97 -9.48
C GLY A 176 13.95 3.98 -10.09
N GLN A 177 14.20 3.25 -11.18
CA GLN A 177 15.51 3.26 -11.85
C GLN A 177 15.93 4.64 -12.32
N TRP A 178 14.96 5.45 -12.75
CA TRP A 178 15.21 6.80 -13.23
C TRP A 178 15.18 7.81 -12.10
N LEU A 179 14.26 7.64 -11.14
CA LEU A 179 13.99 8.63 -10.10
C LEU A 179 14.89 8.51 -8.86
N VAL A 180 15.27 7.29 -8.45
CA VAL A 180 16.12 7.09 -7.26
C VAL A 180 17.50 7.73 -7.43
N PRO A 181 18.23 7.58 -8.55
CA PRO A 181 19.53 8.22 -8.72
C PRO A 181 19.44 9.75 -8.67
N VAL A 182 18.34 10.32 -9.18
CA VAL A 182 18.09 11.78 -9.11
C VAL A 182 17.86 12.20 -7.66
N ALA A 183 17.03 11.46 -6.92
CA ALA A 183 16.77 11.74 -5.52
C ALA A 183 18.04 11.67 -4.66
N LEU A 184 18.93 10.70 -4.90
CA LEU A 184 20.20 10.58 -4.17
C LEU A 184 21.24 11.65 -4.54
N ARG A 185 21.16 12.24 -5.74
CA ARG A 185 22.09 13.29 -6.19
C ARG A 185 21.70 14.69 -5.73
N TYR A 186 20.40 14.92 -5.51
CA TYR A 186 19.84 16.26 -5.26
C TYR A 186 18.97 16.36 -3.99
N GLY A 187 18.82 15.27 -3.23
CA GLY A 187 18.18 15.23 -1.91
C GLY A 187 19.21 15.28 -0.80
#